data_AF-A0A4Q5SZW2-F1
#
_entry.id   AF-A0A4Q5SZW2-F1
#
_cell.length_a   1.000
_cell.length_b   1.000
_cell.length_c   1.000
_cell.angle_alpha   90.00
_cell.angle_beta   90.00
_cell.angle_gamma   90.00
#
_symmetry.space_group_name_H-M   'P 1'
#
loop_
_entity.id
_entity.type
_entity.pdbx_description
1 polymer ?
#
loop_
_entity_poly.entity_id
_entity_poly.type
_entity_poly.pdbx_seq_one_letter_code
_entity_poly.pdbx_strand_id
1 'polypeptide(L)'
;RRWAPDGVDAVALRQAPRVDYDRTDTLQRDWLATRDVDADATPRHLVPSSHDFTRAVALGLGWGLVPRQHAREHPLLVDLGGPTMRTVLWWQRWRTPSALLDGLTDAVVGTARSTLARG
;
A
#
# COMPACT_ATOMS: atom_id res chain seq x y z
N ARG A 1 15.21 -1.47 -12.47
CA ARG A 1 15.94 -0.26 -11.99
C ARG A 1 15.77 -0.18 -10.49
N ARG A 2 16.78 0.24 -9.71
CA ARG A 2 16.64 0.46 -8.26
C ARG A 2 16.65 1.95 -7.97
N TRP A 3 15.72 2.40 -7.14
CA TRP A 3 15.67 3.78 -6.65
C TRP A 3 16.33 3.85 -5.28
N ALA A 4 16.98 4.97 -4.97
CA ALA A 4 17.67 5.18 -3.68
C ALA A 4 18.66 4.05 -3.31
N PRO A 5 19.60 3.65 -4.21
CA PRO A 5 20.51 2.52 -3.94
C PRO A 5 21.41 2.74 -2.72
N ASP A 6 21.75 3.99 -2.43
CA ASP A 6 22.65 4.40 -1.35
C ASP A 6 21.91 4.84 -0.08
N GLY A 7 20.58 4.76 -0.06
CA GLY A 7 19.75 5.13 1.09
C GLY A 7 18.57 6.04 0.74
N VAL A 8 17.55 6.00 1.58
CA VAL A 8 16.29 6.73 1.39
C VAL A 8 16.32 8.04 2.19
N ASP A 9 16.81 9.11 1.54
CA ASP A 9 16.72 10.47 2.04
C ASP A 9 15.71 11.32 1.25
N ALA A 10 15.53 12.58 1.66
CA ALA A 10 14.60 13.50 1.01
C ALA A 10 14.99 13.81 -0.45
N VAL A 11 16.27 13.79 -0.80
CA VAL A 11 16.75 14.04 -2.17
C VAL A 11 16.38 12.86 -3.07
N ALA A 12 16.66 11.64 -2.61
CA ALA A 12 16.33 10.42 -3.31
C ALA A 12 14.82 10.26 -3.49
N LEU A 13 14.02 10.57 -2.47
CA LEU A 13 12.56 10.53 -2.54
C LEU A 13 11.97 11.54 -3.52
N ARG A 14 12.57 12.72 -3.68
CA ARG A 14 12.13 13.70 -4.70
C ARG A 14 12.39 13.24 -6.13
N GLN A 15 13.39 12.39 -6.34
CA GLN A 15 13.73 11.89 -7.68
C GLN A 15 13.07 10.56 -8.01
N ALA A 16 12.79 9.73 -7.01
CA ALA A 16 12.18 8.42 -7.18
C ALA A 16 10.68 8.56 -7.44
N PRO A 17 10.15 8.02 -8.56
CA PRO A 17 8.71 8.02 -8.81
C PRO A 17 7.99 7.23 -7.72
N ARG A 18 6.91 7.78 -7.19
CA ARG A 18 5.94 6.99 -6.43
C ARG A 18 4.98 6.30 -7.39
N VAL A 19 4.55 5.09 -7.01
CA VAL A 19 3.47 4.37 -7.67
C VAL A 19 2.23 4.54 -6.83
N ASP A 20 1.21 5.18 -7.40
CA ASP A 20 -0.11 5.36 -6.77
C ASP A 20 -1.14 4.48 -7.50
N TYR A 21 -2.12 3.94 -6.77
CA TYR A 21 -3.16 3.09 -7.37
C TYR A 21 -4.10 3.93 -8.23
N ASP A 22 -4.59 5.04 -7.66
CA ASP A 22 -5.45 6.00 -8.35
C ASP A 22 -5.11 7.45 -7.95
N ARG A 23 -5.93 8.40 -8.41
CA ARG A 23 -5.70 9.84 -8.17
C ARG A 23 -6.11 10.32 -6.78
N THR A 24 -6.89 9.51 -6.08
CA THR A 24 -7.44 9.79 -4.74
C THR A 24 -6.69 9.06 -3.64
N ASP A 25 -5.81 8.12 -3.99
CA ASP A 25 -4.90 7.45 -3.06
C ASP A 25 -3.98 8.48 -2.40
N THR A 26 -4.08 8.60 -1.09
CA THR A 26 -3.27 9.53 -0.29
C THR A 26 -2.13 8.83 0.43
N LEU A 27 -2.07 7.50 0.47
CA LEU A 27 -1.18 6.77 1.38
C LEU A 27 0.30 7.14 1.18
N GLN A 28 0.75 7.20 -0.08
CA GLN A 28 2.11 7.53 -0.47
C GLN A 28 2.42 9.00 -0.17
N ARG A 29 1.45 9.89 -0.38
CA ARG A 29 1.55 11.32 -0.05
C ARG A 29 1.66 11.51 1.46
N ASP A 30 0.82 10.84 2.23
CA ASP A 30 0.81 10.91 3.69
C ASP A 30 2.13 10.38 4.26
N TRP A 31 2.68 9.31 3.69
CA TRP A 31 4.00 8.81 4.09
C TRP A 31 5.14 9.76 3.72
N LEU A 32 5.10 10.40 2.55
CA LEU A 32 6.08 11.44 2.18
C LEU A 32 6.04 12.64 3.14
N ALA A 33 4.86 13.03 3.60
CA ALA A 33 4.71 14.08 4.60
C ALA A 33 5.41 13.71 5.93
N THR A 34 5.42 12.43 6.32
CA THR A 34 6.20 11.97 7.51
C THR A 34 7.73 12.07 7.33
N ARG A 35 8.20 12.38 6.12
CA ARG A 35 9.61 12.53 5.75
C ARG A 35 9.97 13.97 5.37
N ASP A 36 9.08 14.93 5.59
CA ASP A 36 9.20 16.33 5.12
C ASP A 36 9.47 16.44 3.61
N VAL A 37 8.85 15.55 2.83
CA VAL A 37 8.91 15.58 1.35
C VAL A 37 7.55 15.96 0.80
N ASP A 38 7.52 17.01 -0.03
CA ASP A 38 6.32 17.37 -0.78
C ASP A 38 6.06 16.34 -1.89
N ALA A 39 4.91 15.68 -1.82
CA ALA A 39 4.48 14.71 -2.81
C ALA A 39 4.28 15.30 -4.21
N ASP A 40 3.88 16.56 -4.31
CA ASP A 40 3.65 17.22 -5.59
C ASP A 40 4.99 17.60 -6.28
N ALA A 41 6.08 17.60 -5.52
CA ALA A 41 7.45 17.72 -6.02
C ALA A 41 8.10 16.36 -6.40
N THR A 42 7.36 15.25 -6.35
CA THR A 42 7.86 13.91 -6.71
C THR A 42 7.17 13.37 -7.98
N PRO A 43 7.89 12.70 -8.90
CA PRO A 43 7.28 12.04 -10.06
C PRO A 43 6.26 10.97 -9.63
N ARG A 44 5.26 10.71 -10.48
CA ARG A 44 4.20 9.74 -10.19
C ARG A 44 3.90 8.83 -11.38
N HIS A 45 3.71 7.55 -11.09
CA HIS A 45 3.02 6.60 -11.96
C HIS A 45 1.67 6.19 -11.36
N LEU A 46 0.67 6.02 -12.22
CA LEU A 46 -0.65 5.50 -11.83
C LEU A 46 -0.80 4.07 -12.35
N VAL A 47 -1.10 3.13 -11.45
CA VAL A 47 -1.29 1.70 -11.77
C VAL A 47 -2.58 1.22 -11.10
N PRO A 48 -3.75 1.38 -11.75
CA PRO A 48 -5.06 1.05 -11.17
C PRO A 48 -5.38 -0.46 -11.29
N SER A 49 -4.49 -1.30 -10.76
CA SER A 49 -4.62 -2.75 -10.71
C SER A 49 -3.91 -3.28 -9.46
N SER A 50 -4.65 -3.92 -8.55
CA SER A 50 -4.10 -4.35 -7.26
C SER A 50 -2.98 -5.38 -7.44
N HIS A 51 -3.10 -6.22 -8.45
CA HIS A 51 -2.08 -7.20 -8.79
C HIS A 51 -0.85 -6.55 -9.45
N ASP A 52 -1.06 -5.64 -10.39
CA ASP A 52 0.05 -5.04 -11.13
C ASP A 52 0.76 -3.93 -10.34
N PHE A 53 0.13 -3.38 -9.31
CA PHE A 53 0.71 -2.36 -8.45
C PHE A 53 2.01 -2.84 -7.80
N THR A 54 1.95 -3.96 -7.04
CA THR A 54 3.14 -4.50 -6.37
C THR A 54 4.19 -4.94 -7.38
N ARG A 55 3.75 -5.52 -8.50
CA ARG A 55 4.63 -5.91 -9.60
C ARG A 55 5.34 -4.71 -10.22
N ALA A 56 4.66 -3.57 -10.42
CA ALA A 56 5.25 -2.35 -10.96
C ALA A 56 6.37 -1.82 -10.05
N VAL A 57 6.15 -1.82 -8.73
CA VAL A 57 7.18 -1.49 -7.74
C VAL A 57 8.35 -2.47 -7.85
N ALA A 58 8.08 -3.78 -7.90
CA ALA A 58 9.11 -4.81 -7.99
C ALA A 58 9.95 -4.74 -9.29
N LEU A 59 9.34 -4.31 -10.40
CA LEU A 59 10.02 -4.06 -11.67
C LEU A 59 10.83 -2.74 -11.68
N GLY A 60 10.67 -1.92 -10.64
CA GLY A 60 11.43 -0.69 -10.44
C GLY A 60 10.85 0.53 -11.16
N LEU A 61 9.55 0.52 -11.48
CA LEU A 61 8.86 1.73 -11.98
C LEU A 61 8.92 2.85 -10.93
N GLY A 62 8.98 2.50 -9.65
CA GLY A 62 9.03 3.45 -8.56
C GLY A 62 9.06 2.75 -7.21
N TRP A 63 8.77 3.51 -6.17
CA TRP A 63 8.49 3.00 -4.83
C TRP A 63 6.99 3.08 -4.54
N GLY A 64 6.50 2.31 -3.56
CA GLY A 64 5.11 2.37 -3.15
C GLY A 64 4.89 1.70 -1.81
N LEU A 65 3.83 2.10 -1.11
CA LEU A 65 3.38 1.41 0.09
C LEU A 65 2.63 0.14 -0.32
N VAL A 66 3.19 -1.01 0.03
CA VAL A 66 2.66 -2.31 -0.36
C VAL A 66 2.19 -3.04 0.91
N PRO A 67 1.00 -3.68 0.90
CA PRO A 67 0.59 -4.56 1.98
C PRO A 67 1.67 -5.62 2.27
N ARG A 68 2.02 -5.83 3.54
CA ARG A 68 3.09 -6.75 3.95
C ARG A 68 2.95 -8.16 3.36
N GLN A 69 1.73 -8.64 3.17
CA GLN A 69 1.48 -9.95 2.56
C GLN A 69 1.95 -9.99 1.10
N HIS A 70 1.61 -8.98 0.29
CA HIS A 70 2.04 -8.90 -1.10
C HIS A 70 3.55 -8.68 -1.23
N ALA A 71 4.15 -7.89 -0.33
CA ALA A 71 5.60 -7.65 -0.35
C ALA A 71 6.42 -8.95 -0.19
N ARG A 72 5.92 -9.93 0.57
CA ARG A 72 6.58 -11.24 0.77
C ARG A 72 6.66 -12.08 -0.51
N GLU A 73 5.79 -11.83 -1.47
CA GLU A 73 5.80 -12.51 -2.78
C GLU A 73 6.90 -11.97 -3.70
N HIS A 74 7.55 -10.86 -3.33
CA HIS A 74 8.57 -10.19 -4.12
C HIS A 74 9.87 -9.98 -3.32
N PRO A 75 10.74 -11.01 -3.23
CA PRO A 75 11.92 -10.99 -2.34
C PRO A 75 12.99 -9.96 -2.70
N LEU A 76 12.89 -9.33 -3.89
CA LEU A 76 13.79 -8.26 -4.32
C LEU A 76 13.37 -6.88 -3.82
N LEU A 77 12.17 -6.75 -3.24
CA LEU A 77 11.75 -5.51 -2.60
C LEU A 77 12.56 -5.28 -1.32
N VAL A 78 12.91 -4.02 -1.09
CA VAL A 78 13.63 -3.58 0.12
C VAL A 78 12.76 -2.58 0.87
N ASP A 79 12.80 -2.65 2.20
CA ASP A 79 12.11 -1.70 3.06
C ASP A 79 12.77 -0.31 2.97
N LEU A 80 11.96 0.73 2.83
CA LEU A 80 12.42 2.12 2.74
C LEU A 80 12.60 2.78 4.12
N GLY A 81 12.31 2.04 5.19
CA GLY A 81 12.26 2.50 6.57
C GLY A 81 11.06 3.40 6.87
N GLY A 82 11.11 4.09 8.00
CA GLY A 82 10.08 5.04 8.42
C GLY A 82 8.82 4.38 8.99
N PRO A 83 7.73 5.14 9.17
CA PRO A 83 6.55 4.65 9.85
C PRO A 83 5.78 3.64 9.01
N THR A 84 5.30 2.57 9.65
CA THR A 84 4.31 1.68 9.04
C THR A 84 2.96 2.39 9.00
N MET A 85 2.40 2.58 7.79
CA MET A 85 1.04 3.09 7.62
C MET A 85 0.01 2.01 7.95
N ARG A 86 -1.06 2.40 8.65
CA ARG A 86 -2.15 1.52 9.05
C ARG A 86 -3.48 2.10 8.59
N THR A 87 -4.30 1.27 7.96
CA THR A 87 -5.65 1.62 7.53
C THR A 87 -6.65 0.70 8.20
N VAL A 88 -7.72 1.27 8.76
CA VAL A 88 -8.82 0.49 9.33
C VAL A 88 -9.69 -0.02 8.19
N LEU A 89 -9.94 -1.33 8.19
CA LEU A 89 -10.87 -1.97 7.24
C LEU A 89 -12.23 -2.16 7.88
N TRP A 90 -13.28 -1.94 7.09
CA TRP A 90 -14.67 -2.08 7.50
C TRP A 90 -15.38 -3.11 6.63
N TRP A 91 -16.15 -4.00 7.25
CA TRP A 91 -17.12 -4.84 6.54
C TRP A 91 -18.50 -4.20 6.65
N GLN A 92 -19.08 -3.85 5.51
CA GLN A 92 -20.41 -3.26 5.43
C GLN A 92 -21.35 -4.20 4.69
N ARG A 93 -22.53 -4.43 5.26
CA ARG A 93 -23.60 -5.21 4.65
C ARG A 93 -24.94 -4.54 4.84
N TRP A 94 -25.90 -4.89 3.99
CA TRP A 94 -27.31 -4.53 4.20
C TRP A 94 -27.84 -5.15 5.49
N ARG A 95 -28.64 -4.38 6.24
CA ARG A 95 -29.29 -4.81 7.48
C ARG A 95 -30.60 -5.55 7.15
N THR A 96 -30.45 -6.76 6.61
CA THR A 96 -31.58 -7.61 6.21
C THR A 96 -31.44 -8.98 6.87
N PRO A 97 -32.52 -9.57 7.44
CA PRO A 97 -32.49 -10.94 7.94
C PRO A 97 -32.16 -11.91 6.79
N SER A 98 -30.99 -12.54 6.84
CA SER A 98 -30.55 -13.49 5.82
C SER A 98 -29.41 -14.36 6.36
N ALA A 99 -29.70 -15.65 6.53
CA ALA A 99 -28.71 -16.63 6.98
C ALA A 99 -27.49 -16.70 6.05
N LEU A 100 -27.68 -16.46 4.75
CA LEU A 100 -26.57 -16.39 3.78
C LEU A 100 -25.64 -15.20 4.06
N LEU A 101 -26.21 -14.02 4.34
CA LEU A 101 -25.42 -12.83 4.67
C LEU A 101 -24.75 -12.92 6.04
N ASP A 102 -25.38 -13.62 6.97
CA ASP A 102 -24.79 -13.91 8.28
C ASP A 102 -23.58 -14.84 8.11
N GLY A 103 -23.73 -15.94 7.38
CA GLY A 103 -22.61 -16.84 7.06
C GLY A 103 -21.47 -16.17 6.28
N LEU A 104 -21.79 -15.28 5.34
CA LEU A 104 -20.78 -14.48 4.64
C LEU A 104 -20.04 -13.53 5.59
N THR A 105 -20.76 -12.91 6.53
CA THR A 105 -20.15 -12.04 7.54
C THR A 105 -19.19 -12.82 8.42
N ASP A 106 -19.57 -14.01 8.86
CA ASP A 106 -18.71 -14.86 9.66
C ASP A 106 -17.44 -15.27 8.89
N ALA A 107 -17.57 -15.61 7.60
CA ALA A 107 -16.44 -15.96 6.75
C ALA A 107 -15.47 -14.77 6.54
N VAL A 108 -15.99 -13.58 6.23
CA VAL A 108 -15.19 -12.37 6.03
C VAL A 108 -14.49 -11.97 7.33
N VAL A 109 -15.22 -11.87 8.44
CA VAL A 109 -14.65 -11.47 9.75
C VAL A 109 -13.68 -12.52 10.28
N GLY A 110 -13.99 -13.80 10.11
CA GLY A 110 -13.09 -14.91 10.47
C GLY A 110 -11.76 -14.84 9.72
N THR A 111 -11.80 -14.60 8.42
CA THR A 111 -10.59 -14.43 7.58
C THR A 111 -9.82 -13.16 7.94
N ALA A 112 -10.53 -12.05 8.19
CA ALA A 112 -9.90 -10.81 8.60
C ALA A 112 -9.14 -10.96 9.92
N ARG A 113 -9.71 -11.69 10.90
CA ARG A 113 -9.06 -11.97 12.19
C ARG A 113 -7.79 -12.82 12.08
N SER A 114 -7.72 -13.72 11.09
CA SER A 114 -6.57 -14.62 10.93
C SER A 114 -5.45 -14.02 10.06
N THR A 115 -5.79 -13.10 9.16
CA THR A 115 -4.83 -12.57 8.17
C THR A 115 -4.38 -11.14 8.43
N LEU A 116 -5.22 -10.30 9.06
CA LEU A 116 -4.89 -8.89 9.32
C LEU A 116 -4.18 -8.74 10.67
N ALA A 117 -3.26 -7.77 10.72
CA ALA A 117 -2.66 -7.37 11.99
C ALA A 117 -3.73 -6.79 12.92
N ARG A 118 -3.64 -7.13 14.22
CA ARG A 118 -4.46 -6.48 15.25
C ARG A 118 -4.01 -5.03 15.40
N GLY A 119 -4.97 -4.11 15.46
CA GLY A 119 -4.75 -2.67 15.62
C GLY A 119 -4.10 -2.29 16.94
#